data_AF-A0A2U1B6B8-F1
#
_entry.id   AF-A0A2U1B6B8-F1
#
_cell.length_a   1.000
_cell.length_b   1.000
_cell.length_c   1.000
_cell.angle_alpha   90.00
_cell.angle_beta   90.00
_cell.angle_gamma   90.00
#
_symmetry.space_group_name_H-M   'P 1'
#
loop_
_entity.id
_entity.type
_entity.pdbx_description
1 polymer ?
#
loop_
_entity_poly.entity_id
_entity_poly.type
_entity_poly.pdbx_seq_one_letter_code
_entity_poly.pdbx_strand_id
1 'polypeptide(L)'
;MRTEKKFIAGIARGLAYYAGGTALVWLTYLLFGWEYAHAPAAYHLVGLLVLVIGAVLLIRRLISVFTTPADAHNKGALLVHTLAVVGFILFFKLIILNGALKRDTGDFETSEALSLDHKAQTVLLTNKRQDTLYYQSADSVYVKNLQ
;
A
#
# COMPACT_ATOMS: atom_id res chain seq x y z
N MET A 1 -35.37 16.93 -10.82
CA MET A 1 -34.37 17.63 -11.68
C MET A 1 -33.32 18.49 -10.95
N ARG A 2 -33.63 19.60 -10.25
CA ARG A 2 -32.57 20.50 -9.70
C ARG A 2 -31.71 19.83 -8.61
N THR A 3 -32.34 19.04 -7.75
CA THR A 3 -31.67 18.32 -6.65
C THR A 3 -30.78 17.19 -7.17
N GLU A 4 -31.24 16.42 -8.15
CA GLU A 4 -30.45 15.36 -8.79
C GLU A 4 -29.22 15.92 -9.49
N LYS A 5 -29.35 17.03 -10.25
CA LYS A 5 -28.22 17.70 -10.88
C LYS A 5 -27.17 18.13 -9.87
N LYS A 6 -27.59 18.68 -8.72
CA LYS A 6 -26.68 19.05 -7.62
C LYS A 6 -25.98 17.83 -7.01
N PHE A 7 -26.71 16.74 -6.80
CA PHE A 7 -26.17 15.50 -6.27
C PHE A 7 -25.11 14.89 -7.20
N ILE A 8 -25.43 14.76 -8.49
CA ILE A 8 -24.51 14.27 -9.52
C ILE A 8 -23.27 15.16 -9.61
N ALA A 9 -23.42 16.49 -9.54
CA ALA A 9 -22.28 17.40 -9.50
C ALA A 9 -21.39 17.17 -8.27
N GLY A 10 -21.99 16.86 -7.11
CA GLY A 10 -21.25 16.47 -5.91
C GLY A 10 -20.45 15.18 -6.10
N ILE A 11 -21.05 14.16 -6.72
CA ILE A 11 -20.37 12.91 -7.09
C ILE A 11 -19.21 13.21 -8.03
N ALA A 12 -19.46 13.92 -9.13
CA ALA A 12 -18.45 14.25 -10.12
C ALA A 12 -17.25 14.99 -9.49
N ARG A 13 -17.51 15.93 -8.57
CA ARG A 13 -16.45 16.62 -7.83
C ARG A 13 -15.65 15.68 -6.93
N GLY A 14 -16.30 14.74 -6.25
CA GLY A 14 -15.62 13.72 -5.45
C GLY A 14 -14.76 12.81 -6.32
N LEU A 15 -15.28 12.34 -7.45
CA LEU A 15 -14.55 11.50 -8.40
C LEU A 15 -13.37 12.24 -9.02
N ALA A 16 -13.54 13.50 -9.43
CA ALA A 16 -12.47 14.32 -9.98
C ALA A 16 -11.30 14.48 -9.01
N TYR A 17 -11.60 14.61 -7.70
CA TYR A 17 -10.56 14.67 -6.67
C TYR A 17 -9.72 13.39 -6.65
N TYR A 18 -10.36 12.21 -6.57
CA TYR A 18 -9.63 10.93 -6.52
C TYR A 18 -8.96 10.59 -7.85
N ALA A 19 -9.59 10.87 -9.00
CA ALA A 19 -8.99 10.68 -10.31
C ALA A 19 -7.74 11.57 -10.49
N GLY A 20 -7.82 12.84 -10.08
CA GLY A 20 -6.68 13.75 -10.08
C GLY A 20 -5.56 13.29 -9.14
N GLY A 21 -5.91 12.83 -7.94
CA GLY A 21 -4.96 12.25 -7.00
C GLY A 21 -4.25 11.01 -7.57
N THR A 22 -4.99 10.08 -8.18
CA THR A 22 -4.43 8.90 -8.83
C THR A 22 -3.53 9.27 -10.00
N ALA A 23 -3.95 10.21 -10.85
CA ALA A 23 -3.13 10.70 -11.96
C ALA A 23 -1.81 11.32 -11.45
N LEU A 24 -1.87 12.06 -10.34
CA LEU A 24 -0.68 12.66 -9.73
C LEU A 24 0.26 11.60 -9.16
N VAL A 25 -0.27 10.60 -8.44
CA VAL A 25 0.51 9.46 -7.93
C VAL A 25 1.19 8.74 -9.08
N TRP A 26 0.44 8.43 -10.14
CA TRP A 26 0.95 7.78 -11.34
C TRP A 26 2.06 8.59 -12.01
N LEU A 27 1.87 9.91 -12.17
CA LEU A 27 2.87 10.79 -12.72
C LEU A 27 4.15 10.79 -11.86
N THR A 28 4.02 10.88 -10.53
CA THR A 28 5.19 10.76 -9.66
C THR A 28 5.87 9.40 -9.72
N TYR A 29 5.13 8.33 -9.96
CA TYR A 29 5.71 7.02 -10.20
C TYR A 29 6.51 7.00 -11.51
N LEU A 30 5.99 7.55 -12.60
CA LEU A 30 6.72 7.61 -13.87
C LEU A 30 8.01 8.45 -13.78
N LEU A 31 8.02 9.51 -12.97
CA LEU A 31 9.18 10.40 -12.83
C LEU A 31 10.21 9.91 -11.81
N PHE A 32 9.75 9.34 -10.70
CA PHE A 32 10.59 9.02 -9.53
C PHE A 32 10.54 7.53 -9.13
N GLY A 33 9.82 6.69 -9.86
CA GLY A 33 9.76 5.24 -9.66
C GLY A 33 11.04 4.58 -10.17
N TRP A 34 12.11 4.73 -9.39
CA TRP A 34 13.37 4.03 -9.62
C TRP A 34 13.36 2.69 -8.87
N GLU A 35 14.17 1.73 -9.32
CA GLU A 35 14.29 0.38 -8.72
C GLU A 35 14.84 0.35 -7.29
N TYR A 36 15.12 1.51 -6.68
CA TYR A 36 15.73 1.60 -5.36
C TYR A 36 14.74 1.15 -4.26
N ALA A 37 14.79 -0.14 -3.95
CA ALA A 37 13.77 -0.85 -3.17
C ALA A 37 13.69 -0.47 -1.67
N HIS A 38 14.62 0.32 -1.14
CA HIS A 38 14.82 0.44 0.32
C HIS A 38 14.22 1.70 0.94
N ALA A 39 13.74 2.67 0.15
CA ALA A 39 13.04 3.84 0.66
C ALA A 39 11.60 3.90 0.13
N PRO A 40 10.62 4.37 0.93
CA PRO A 40 9.28 4.63 0.42
C PRO A 40 9.37 5.67 -0.69
N ALA A 41 9.16 5.22 -1.91
CA ALA A 41 9.29 6.07 -3.09
C ALA A 41 8.28 7.22 -3.06
N ALA A 42 8.63 8.36 -3.66
CA ALA A 42 7.90 9.62 -3.56
C ALA A 42 6.40 9.52 -3.90
N TYR A 43 6.02 8.62 -4.82
CA TYR A 43 4.63 8.37 -5.18
C TYR A 43 3.78 7.82 -4.02
N HIS A 44 4.36 7.11 -3.05
CA HIS A 44 3.67 6.70 -1.83
C HIS A 44 3.32 7.89 -0.94
N LEU A 45 4.22 8.87 -0.84
CA LEU A 45 3.97 10.10 -0.06
C LEU A 45 2.83 10.91 -0.69
N VAL A 46 2.81 11.02 -2.02
CA VAL A 46 1.70 11.67 -2.75
C VAL A 46 0.39 10.91 -2.50
N GLY A 47 0.40 9.57 -2.59
CA GLY A 47 -0.78 8.75 -2.32
C GLY A 47 -1.30 8.95 -0.90
N LEU A 48 -0.40 8.99 0.09
CA LEU A 48 -0.75 9.27 1.48
C LEU A 48 -1.39 10.65 1.63
N LEU A 49 -0.83 11.69 1.00
CA LEU A 49 -1.40 13.05 1.04
C LEU A 49 -2.81 13.10 0.44
N VAL A 50 -3.05 12.41 -0.67
CA VAL A 50 -4.40 12.30 -1.28
C VAL A 50 -5.38 11.67 -0.31
N LEU A 51 -4.97 10.65 0.44
CA LEU A 51 -5.83 10.01 1.44
C LEU A 51 -6.09 10.91 2.65
N VAL A 52 -5.06 11.59 3.18
CA VAL A 52 -5.18 12.51 4.32
C VAL A 52 -6.11 13.67 3.98
N ILE A 53 -5.89 14.34 2.84
CA ILE A 53 -6.75 15.43 2.39
C ILE A 53 -8.17 14.89 2.12
N GLY A 54 -8.29 13.68 1.57
CA GLY A 54 -9.57 13.01 1.36
C GLY A 54 -10.33 12.78 2.67
N ALA A 55 -9.65 12.38 3.74
CA ALA A 55 -10.22 12.18 5.07
C ALA A 55 -10.65 13.51 5.70
N VAL A 56 -9.87 14.58 5.56
CA VAL A 56 -10.26 15.93 6.02
C VAL A 56 -11.51 16.41 5.27
N LEU A 57 -11.57 16.18 3.96
CA LEU A 57 -12.76 16.50 3.15
C LEU A 57 -13.98 15.68 3.59
N LEU A 58 -13.81 14.40 3.91
CA LEU A 58 -14.87 13.55 4.45
C LEU A 58 -15.44 14.13 5.75
N ILE A 59 -14.57 14.43 6.74
CA ILE A 59 -14.98 14.98 8.04
C ILE A 59 -15.72 16.31 7.85
N ARG A 60 -15.18 17.21 7.02
CA ARG A 60 -15.82 18.49 6.73
C ARG A 60 -17.23 18.31 6.13
N ARG A 61 -17.37 17.37 5.18
CA ARG A 61 -18.66 17.08 4.53
C ARG A 61 -19.64 16.43 5.51
N LEU A 62 -19.15 15.58 6.41
CA LEU A 62 -19.94 14.96 7.48
C LEU A 62 -20.52 16.03 8.41
N ILE A 63 -19.70 16.96 8.90
CA ILE A 63 -20.17 18.11 9.70
C ILE A 63 -21.22 18.92 8.93
N SER A 64 -20.97 19.18 7.64
CA SER A 64 -21.88 19.96 6.79
C SER A 64 -23.24 19.29 6.55
N VAL A 65 -23.36 17.96 6.69
CA VAL A 65 -24.67 17.28 6.64
C VAL A 65 -25.55 17.68 7.82
N PHE A 66 -24.97 17.89 9.00
CA PHE A 66 -25.73 18.29 10.20
C PHE A 66 -26.08 19.78 10.19
N THR A 67 -25.20 20.64 9.65
CA THR A 67 -25.47 22.08 9.58
C THR A 67 -26.36 22.48 8.41
N THR A 68 -26.28 21.74 7.29
CA THR A 68 -26.96 22.07 6.03
C THR A 68 -27.55 20.81 5.37
N PRO A 69 -28.57 20.18 5.99
CA PRO A 69 -29.09 18.88 5.56
C PRO A 69 -29.78 18.88 4.19
N ALA A 70 -30.19 20.03 3.69
CA ALA A 70 -30.79 20.17 2.35
C ALA A 70 -29.76 20.21 1.21
N ASP A 71 -28.45 20.25 1.51
CA ASP A 71 -27.42 20.33 0.48
C ASP A 71 -27.17 18.97 -0.19
N ALA A 72 -27.89 18.74 -1.30
CA ALA A 72 -27.72 17.56 -2.14
C ALA A 72 -26.33 17.46 -2.79
N HIS A 73 -25.67 18.60 -3.06
CA HIS A 73 -24.31 18.58 -3.60
C HIS A 73 -23.34 18.00 -2.56
N ASN A 74 -23.40 18.47 -1.31
CA ASN A 74 -22.59 17.91 -0.22
C ASN A 74 -22.84 16.41 -0.02
N LYS A 75 -24.09 15.94 -0.11
CA LYS A 75 -24.43 14.51 0.03
C LYS A 75 -23.81 13.63 -1.06
N GLY A 76 -23.85 14.05 -2.32
CA GLY A 76 -23.23 13.30 -3.42
C GLY A 76 -21.71 13.24 -3.25
N ALA A 77 -21.14 14.37 -2.85
CA ALA A 77 -19.74 14.50 -2.48
C ALA A 77 -19.33 13.60 -1.30
N LEU A 78 -20.18 13.51 -0.27
CA LEU A 78 -19.96 12.68 0.92
C LEU A 78 -19.96 11.19 0.56
N LEU A 79 -20.92 10.76 -0.26
CA LEU A 79 -21.03 9.37 -0.73
C LEU A 79 -19.72 8.87 -1.34
N VAL A 80 -19.08 9.67 -2.20
CA VAL A 80 -17.82 9.28 -2.85
C VAL A 80 -16.69 9.09 -1.84
N HIS A 81 -16.54 10.00 -0.85
CA HIS A 81 -15.50 9.84 0.16
C HIS A 81 -15.77 8.64 1.08
N THR A 82 -17.02 8.40 1.45
CA THR A 82 -17.40 7.22 2.23
C THR A 82 -17.07 5.94 1.46
N LEU A 83 -17.42 5.87 0.17
CA LEU A 83 -17.06 4.74 -0.69
C LEU A 83 -15.56 4.55 -0.82
N ALA A 84 -14.79 5.64 -0.92
CA ALA A 84 -13.33 5.57 -0.95
C ALA A 84 -12.74 4.99 0.35
N VAL A 85 -13.26 5.39 1.52
CA VAL A 85 -12.83 4.82 2.81
C VAL A 85 -13.21 3.36 2.93
N VAL A 86 -14.45 2.99 2.59
CA VAL A 86 -14.89 1.59 2.61
C VAL A 86 -14.04 0.75 1.66
N GLY A 87 -13.82 1.23 0.44
CA GLY A 87 -12.96 0.57 -0.55
C GLY A 87 -11.53 0.40 -0.05
N PHE A 88 -10.97 1.41 0.61
CA PHE A 88 -9.64 1.35 1.22
C PHE A 88 -9.56 0.27 2.31
N ILE A 89 -10.53 0.22 3.23
CA ILE A 89 -10.59 -0.81 4.28
C ILE A 89 -10.69 -2.21 3.68
N LEU A 90 -11.56 -2.39 2.68
CA LEU A 90 -11.73 -3.67 2.00
C LEU A 90 -10.47 -4.09 1.26
N PHE A 91 -9.79 -3.16 0.59
CA PHE A 91 -8.52 -3.40 -0.10
C PHE A 91 -7.44 -3.90 0.86
N PHE A 92 -7.25 -3.23 2.00
CA PHE A 92 -6.29 -3.69 3.02
C PHE A 92 -6.67 -5.03 3.61
N LYS A 93 -7.96 -5.26 3.88
CA LYS A 93 -8.44 -6.56 4.37
C LYS A 93 -8.14 -7.69 3.37
N LEU A 94 -8.32 -7.43 2.07
CA LEU A 94 -7.98 -8.39 1.00
C LEU A 94 -6.47 -8.66 0.93
N ILE A 95 -5.63 -7.62 1.02
CA ILE A 95 -4.17 -7.80 1.03
C ILE A 95 -3.74 -8.64 2.24
N ILE A 96 -4.24 -8.33 3.42
CA ILE A 96 -3.90 -9.06 4.65
C ILE A 96 -4.34 -10.51 4.55
N LEU A 97 -5.57 -10.75 4.08
CA LEU A 97 -6.10 -12.10 3.92
C LEU A 97 -5.32 -12.91 2.87
N ASN A 98 -5.02 -12.31 1.72
CA ASN A 98 -4.23 -12.97 0.68
C ASN A 98 -2.78 -13.20 1.13
N GLY A 99 -2.20 -12.28 1.90
CA GLY A 99 -0.88 -12.46 2.50
C GLY A 99 -0.86 -13.58 3.55
N ALA A 100 -1.91 -13.70 4.36
CA ALA A 100 -2.08 -14.80 5.30
C ALA A 100 -2.27 -16.14 4.57
N LEU A 101 -3.15 -16.18 3.57
CA LEU A 101 -3.36 -17.37 2.73
C LEU A 101 -2.05 -17.79 2.05
N LYS A 102 -1.27 -16.87 1.47
CA LYS A 102 0.02 -17.19 0.84
C LYS A 102 1.05 -17.75 1.84
N ARG A 103 1.02 -17.32 3.11
CA ARG A 103 1.84 -17.90 4.19
C ARG A 103 1.37 -19.30 4.58
N ASP A 104 0.06 -19.53 4.60
CA ASP A 104 -0.54 -20.80 5.02
C ASP A 104 -0.55 -21.87 3.90
N THR A 105 -0.61 -21.47 2.63
CA THR A 105 -0.59 -22.37 1.46
C THR A 105 0.80 -22.82 1.03
N GLY A 106 1.85 -22.39 1.74
CA GLY A 106 3.15 -23.08 1.68
C GLY A 106 3.93 -22.96 0.37
N ASP A 107 3.75 -21.91 -0.43
CA ASP A 107 4.82 -21.46 -1.33
C ASP A 107 5.86 -20.70 -0.49
N PHE A 108 6.47 -21.43 0.42
CA PHE A 108 7.84 -21.15 0.82
C PHE A 108 8.65 -21.33 -0.46
N GLU A 109 8.96 -20.23 -1.17
CA GLU A 109 10.25 -20.19 -1.85
C GLU A 109 11.25 -20.73 -0.84
N THR A 110 11.85 -21.86 -1.22
CA THR A 110 12.53 -22.79 -0.34
C THR A 110 13.41 -22.02 0.64
N SER A 111 12.91 -21.86 1.87
CA SER A 111 13.59 -21.08 2.89
C SER A 111 14.95 -21.72 3.11
N GLU A 112 15.99 -21.06 2.66
CA GLU A 112 17.36 -21.44 2.99
C GLU A 112 17.46 -21.37 4.51
N ALA A 113 17.94 -22.46 5.12
CA ALA A 113 18.08 -22.50 6.56
C ALA A 113 19.26 -21.60 6.93
N LEU A 114 18.97 -20.45 7.52
CA LEU A 114 19.97 -19.56 8.10
C LEU A 114 20.26 -20.03 9.52
N SER A 115 21.43 -20.63 9.71
CA SER A 115 21.96 -21.02 11.01
C SER A 115 22.93 -19.93 11.48
N LEU A 116 22.61 -19.28 12.60
CA LEU A 116 23.55 -18.40 13.30
C LEU A 116 24.12 -19.14 14.52
N ASP A 117 25.43 -19.40 14.49
CA ASP A 117 26.16 -19.80 15.69
C ASP A 117 26.79 -18.57 16.34
N HIS A 118 26.15 -18.11 17.41
CA HIS A 118 26.59 -16.94 18.18
C HIS A 118 27.90 -17.16 18.95
N LYS A 119 28.34 -18.41 19.17
CA LYS A 119 29.64 -18.69 19.81
C LYS A 119 30.78 -18.66 18.80
N ALA A 120 30.53 -19.08 17.56
CA ALA A 120 31.54 -19.16 16.52
C ALA A 120 31.64 -17.91 15.63
N GLN A 121 30.73 -16.92 15.80
CA GLN A 121 30.58 -15.79 14.85
C GLN A 121 30.41 -16.27 13.41
N THR A 122 29.72 -17.39 13.23
CA THR A 122 29.49 -17.98 11.91
C THR A 122 28.04 -17.80 11.46
N VAL A 123 27.89 -17.44 10.19
CA VAL A 123 26.61 -17.42 9.50
C VAL A 123 26.68 -18.46 8.39
N LEU A 124 25.84 -19.48 8.50
CA LEU A 124 25.77 -20.57 7.54
C LEU A 124 24.40 -20.58 6.86
N LEU A 125 24.41 -20.56 5.53
CA LEU A 125 23.24 -20.74 4.70
C LEU A 125 23.36 -22.06 3.96
N THR A 126 22.43 -22.97 4.22
CA THR A 126 22.40 -24.28 3.56
C THR A 126 21.16 -24.46 2.70
N ASN A 127 21.33 -25.10 1.54
CA ASN A 127 20.21 -25.54 0.72
C ASN A 127 19.54 -26.80 1.32
N LYS A 128 18.44 -27.27 0.71
CA LYS A 128 17.71 -28.49 1.14
C LYS A 128 18.53 -29.78 1.07
N ARG A 129 19.64 -29.81 0.34
CA ARG A 129 20.58 -30.93 0.24
C ARG A 129 21.72 -30.84 1.25
N GLN A 130 21.66 -29.85 2.16
CA GLN A 130 22.72 -29.50 3.10
C GLN A 130 24.01 -29.00 2.44
N ASP A 131 23.95 -28.58 1.17
CA ASP A 131 25.08 -27.89 0.55
C ASP A 131 25.20 -26.49 1.17
N THR A 132 26.41 -26.13 1.57
CA THR A 132 26.73 -24.77 2.01
C THR A 132 26.74 -23.83 0.82
N LEU A 133 25.79 -22.89 0.80
CA LEU A 133 25.68 -21.83 -0.21
C LEU A 133 26.48 -20.59 0.21
N TYR A 134 26.43 -20.29 1.50
CA TYR A 134 27.10 -19.14 2.10
C TYR A 134 27.68 -19.54 3.45
N TYR A 135 28.94 -19.20 3.65
CA TYR A 135 29.62 -19.36 4.92
C TYR A 135 30.38 -18.08 5.24
N GLN A 136 30.02 -17.43 6.33
CA GLN A 136 30.78 -16.34 6.90
C GLN A 136 31.36 -16.78 8.24
N SER A 137 32.64 -16.50 8.47
CA SER A 137 33.32 -16.74 9.74
C SER A 137 34.16 -15.51 10.07
N ALA A 138 33.82 -14.83 11.18
CA ALA A 138 34.38 -13.53 11.52
C ALA A 138 34.29 -12.55 10.33
N ASP A 139 35.43 -12.05 9.84
CA ASP A 139 35.53 -11.06 8.76
C ASP A 139 35.65 -11.66 7.35
N SER A 140 35.61 -12.99 7.22
CA SER A 140 35.80 -13.69 5.94
C SER A 140 34.50 -14.27 5.40
N VAL A 141 34.23 -14.03 4.11
CA VAL A 141 33.05 -14.55 3.39
C VAL A 141 33.49 -15.56 2.34
N TYR A 142 32.89 -16.75 2.39
CA TYR A 142 33.10 -17.82 1.42
C TYR A 142 31.80 -18.07 0.67
N VAL A 143 31.80 -17.77 -0.62
CA VAL A 143 30.68 -18.04 -1.54
C VAL A 143 31.08 -19.20 -2.45
N LYS A 144 30.29 -20.28 -2.44
CA LYS A 144 30.51 -21.39 -3.36
C LYS A 144 29.95 -21.00 -4.72
N ASN A 145 30.82 -20.87 -5.72
CA ASN A 145 30.41 -20.60 -7.10
C ASN A 145 29.81 -21.89 -7.69
N LEU A 146 28.48 -21.96 -7.82
CA LEU A 146 27.79 -23.06 -8.48
C LEU A 146 27.84 -22.81 -9.99
N GLN A 147 28.74 -23.51 -10.69
CA GLN A 147 28.66 -23.68 -12.15
C GLN A 147 27.67 -24.79 -12.50
#